data_AF-Q3J1E7-F1
#
_entry.id   AF-Q3J1E7-F1
#
_cell.length_a   1.000
_cell.length_b   1.000
_cell.length_c   1.000
_cell.angle_alpha   90.00
_cell.angle_beta   90.00
_cell.angle_gamma   90.00
#
_symmetry.space_group_name_H-M   'P 1'
#
loop_
_entity.id
_entity.type
_entity.pdbx_description
1 polymer ?
#
loop_
_entity_poly.entity_id
_entity_poly.type
_entity_poly.pdbx_seq_one_letter_code
_entity_poly.pdbx_strand_id
1 'polypeptide(L)'
;MAKEVWSDAMHRTEKEVVSAEKWETLLAEAAADWPTSSKYLPELKQRLAEIIVQDGFPDPGAAIFHKGRFWCKRLEGERPVGKAISPGWAFTRAQAEPLTLPHEAADLYLKVIEVERALAAGNLESVFSHSLLLGLAHSRFNARRLHLKHVTRGKKVAGGQLNSAHKTNQRHIPMRTLRFARMAELVPKLGVENAARQCEAEGMGGWQGIKKQWDRFK
;
A
#
# COMPACT_ATOMS: atom_id res chain seq x y z
N MET A 1 41.59 -4.67 22.44
CA MET A 1 41.14 -5.65 21.43
C MET A 1 40.25 -4.94 20.44
N ALA A 2 40.67 -4.83 19.18
CA ALA A 2 39.86 -4.22 18.12
C ALA A 2 38.68 -5.13 17.78
N LYS A 3 37.48 -4.54 17.59
CA LYS A 3 36.27 -5.27 17.20
C LYS A 3 35.98 -4.97 15.73
N GLU A 4 35.91 -6.01 14.90
CA GLU A 4 35.49 -5.90 13.49
C GLU A 4 33.98 -5.74 13.42
N VAL A 5 33.52 -4.76 12.63
CA VAL A 5 32.09 -4.42 12.59
C VAL A 5 31.40 -5.07 11.38
N TRP A 6 31.92 -5.09 10.15
CA TRP A 6 31.28 -5.81 9.02
C TRP A 6 32.28 -6.21 7.90
N SER A 7 32.02 -7.33 7.21
CA SER A 7 32.69 -7.68 5.94
C SER A 7 31.65 -7.93 4.83
N ASP A 8 31.71 -7.15 3.76
CA ASP A 8 31.01 -7.43 2.50
C ASP A 8 32.04 -7.59 1.38
N ALA A 9 31.86 -8.62 0.55
CA ALA A 9 32.89 -9.25 -0.27
C ALA A 9 33.05 -8.67 -1.68
N MET A 10 32.33 -7.60 -2.04
CA MET A 10 32.23 -7.20 -3.45
C MET A 10 32.76 -5.82 -3.82
N HIS A 11 32.93 -4.87 -2.90
CA HIS A 11 33.40 -3.51 -3.23
C HIS A 11 34.55 -3.12 -2.30
N ARG A 12 35.54 -2.40 -2.85
CA ARG A 12 36.77 -1.93 -2.19
C ARG A 12 36.48 -1.51 -0.73
N THR A 13 36.92 -2.32 0.22
CA THR A 13 36.62 -2.11 1.64
C THR A 13 37.59 -1.08 2.20
N GLU A 14 37.13 0.15 2.36
CA GLU A 14 37.80 1.10 3.24
C GLU A 14 37.65 0.58 4.68
N LYS A 15 38.76 0.14 5.27
CA LYS A 15 38.81 -0.32 6.66
C LYS A 15 39.01 0.89 7.56
N GLU A 16 37.94 1.38 8.15
CA GLU A 16 38.05 2.37 9.22
C GLU A 16 38.31 1.64 10.55
N VAL A 17 39.53 1.72 11.07
CA VAL A 17 39.86 1.23 12.41
C VAL A 17 39.41 2.29 13.42
N VAL A 18 38.25 2.06 14.01
CA VAL A 18 37.69 2.94 15.05
C VAL A 18 38.35 2.61 16.38
N SER A 19 38.93 3.62 17.05
CA SER A 19 39.49 3.45 18.40
C SER A 19 38.38 3.12 19.40
N ALA A 20 38.71 2.47 20.52
CA ALA A 20 37.72 2.16 21.55
C ALA A 20 37.00 3.42 22.07
N GLU A 21 37.73 4.52 22.22
CA GLU A 21 37.16 5.82 22.62
C GLU A 21 36.21 6.39 21.57
N LYS A 22 36.56 6.33 20.28
CA LYS A 22 35.67 6.77 19.19
C LYS A 22 34.44 5.88 19.10
N TRP A 23 34.56 4.59 19.38
CA TRP A 23 33.44 3.66 19.43
C TRP A 23 32.46 4.00 20.57
N GLU A 24 32.95 4.30 21.77
CA GLU A 24 32.11 4.75 22.89
C GLU A 24 31.44 6.09 22.58
N THR A 25 32.14 7.03 21.94
CA THR A 25 31.54 8.30 21.49
C THR A 25 30.44 8.06 20.45
N LEU A 26 30.68 7.22 19.45
CA LEU A 26 29.66 6.87 18.44
C LEU A 26 28.45 6.16 19.06
N LEU A 27 28.66 5.30 20.05
CA LEU A 27 27.57 4.69 20.81
C LEU A 27 26.79 5.71 21.64
N ALA A 28 27.47 6.65 22.28
CA ALA A 28 26.85 7.72 23.05
C ALA A 28 26.06 8.69 22.15
N GLU A 29 26.61 9.06 21.00
CA GLU A 29 25.94 9.87 19.97
C GLU A 29 24.73 9.12 19.39
N ALA A 30 24.90 7.86 19.02
CA ALA A 30 23.79 7.03 18.55
C ALA A 30 22.72 6.86 19.63
N ALA A 31 23.08 6.71 20.91
CA ALA A 31 22.13 6.62 22.02
C ALA A 31 21.44 7.95 22.33
N ALA A 32 22.10 9.08 22.10
CA ALA A 32 21.55 10.43 22.27
C ALA A 32 20.58 10.81 21.14
N ASP A 33 20.88 10.41 19.90
CA ASP A 33 20.03 10.60 18.73
C ASP A 33 18.99 9.47 18.57
N TRP A 34 19.15 8.34 19.28
CA TRP A 34 18.14 7.29 19.25
C TRP A 34 16.86 7.83 19.87
N PRO A 35 15.73 7.81 19.13
CA PRO A 35 14.48 8.29 19.68
C PRO A 35 14.10 7.36 20.85
N THR A 36 14.33 7.84 22.07
CA THR A 36 13.91 7.16 23.29
C THR A 36 12.39 7.00 23.26
N SER A 37 11.87 5.94 23.88
CA SER A 37 10.42 5.70 23.91
C SER A 37 9.65 6.91 24.48
N SER A 38 10.26 7.68 25.39
CA SER A 38 9.71 8.89 25.99
C SER A 38 9.54 10.06 25.01
N LYS A 39 10.34 10.13 23.93
CA LYS A 39 10.19 11.14 22.88
C LYS A 39 9.41 10.60 21.68
N TYR A 40 9.73 9.38 21.28
CA TYR A 40 9.18 8.74 20.10
C TYR A 40 7.67 8.48 20.18
N LEU A 41 7.21 7.88 21.28
CA LEU A 41 5.82 7.44 21.39
C LEU A 41 4.87 8.65 21.41
N PRO A 42 5.12 9.73 22.17
CA PRO A 42 4.28 10.92 22.12
C PRO A 42 4.22 11.56 20.73
N GLU A 43 5.35 11.74 20.06
CA GLU A 43 5.41 12.33 18.71
C GLU A 43 4.64 11.48 17.69
N LEU A 44 4.82 10.16 17.74
CA LEU A 44 4.08 9.24 16.87
C LEU A 44 2.58 9.29 17.16
N LYS A 45 2.19 9.29 18.43
CA LYS A 45 0.79 9.34 18.87
C LYS A 45 0.09 10.62 18.40
N GLN A 46 0.76 11.76 18.54
CA GLN A 46 0.27 13.06 18.05
C GLN A 46 0.07 13.03 16.54
N ARG A 47 1.07 12.59 15.78
CA ARG A 47 0.99 12.52 14.32
C ARG A 47 -0.13 11.61 13.84
N LEU A 48 -0.35 10.47 14.51
CA LEU A 48 -1.45 9.56 14.20
C LEU A 48 -2.82 10.20 14.50
N ALA A 49 -2.94 10.92 15.62
CA ALA A 49 -4.15 11.65 15.95
C ALA A 49 -4.48 12.73 14.91
N GLU A 50 -3.48 13.49 14.46
CA GLU A 50 -3.65 14.48 13.40
C GLU A 50 -4.20 13.86 12.12
N ILE A 51 -3.66 12.72 11.68
CA ILE A 51 -4.15 12.00 10.49
C ILE A 51 -5.62 11.58 10.64
N ILE A 52 -5.99 11.04 11.81
CA ILE A 52 -7.36 10.59 12.08
C ILE A 52 -8.33 11.79 12.09
N VAL A 53 -7.95 12.87 12.78
CA VAL A 53 -8.79 14.07 12.91
C VAL A 53 -8.94 14.81 11.59
N GLN A 54 -7.88 14.88 10.77
CA GLN A 54 -7.91 15.49 9.44
C GLN A 54 -8.92 14.80 8.49
N ASP A 55 -9.17 13.51 8.69
CA ASP A 55 -10.14 12.75 7.89
C ASP A 55 -11.56 12.78 8.49
N GLY A 56 -11.81 13.66 9.46
CA GLY A 56 -13.14 13.90 10.04
C GLY A 56 -13.54 12.95 11.18
N PHE A 57 -12.64 12.06 11.60
CA PHE A 57 -12.86 11.18 12.75
C PHE A 57 -12.58 11.92 14.07
N PRO A 58 -13.15 11.44 15.19
CA PRO A 58 -12.83 12.00 16.50
C PRO A 58 -11.36 11.76 16.89
N ASP A 59 -10.90 12.55 17.85
CA ASP A 59 -9.61 12.34 18.51
C ASP A 59 -9.51 10.88 19.02
N PRO A 60 -8.50 10.11 18.57
CA PRO A 60 -8.36 8.70 18.94
C PRO A 60 -8.14 8.45 20.43
N GLY A 61 -7.61 9.43 21.17
CA GLY A 61 -7.40 9.34 22.61
C GLY A 61 -8.65 9.67 23.43
N ALA A 62 -9.66 10.33 22.83
CA ALA A 62 -10.86 10.76 23.53
C ALA A 62 -11.86 9.61 23.73
N ALA A 63 -12.65 9.69 24.81
CA ALA A 63 -13.81 8.84 24.99
C ALA A 63 -14.97 9.36 24.12
N ILE A 64 -15.49 8.51 23.23
CA ILE A 64 -16.56 8.84 22.29
C ILE A 64 -17.78 7.98 22.61
N PHE A 65 -18.97 8.58 22.54
CA PHE A 65 -20.22 7.84 22.68
C PHE A 65 -21.21 8.17 21.56
N HIS A 66 -22.12 7.23 21.33
CA HIS A 66 -23.12 7.32 20.27
C HIS A 66 -24.46 7.78 20.83
N LYS A 67 -24.92 8.96 20.41
CA LYS A 67 -26.22 9.55 20.78
C LYS A 67 -27.13 9.57 19.54
N GLY A 68 -27.93 8.53 19.35
CA GLY A 68 -28.86 8.45 18.23
C GLY A 68 -28.17 8.17 16.89
N ARG A 69 -27.97 9.21 16.05
CA ARG A 69 -27.23 9.14 14.77
C ARG A 69 -25.91 9.95 14.78
N PHE A 70 -25.59 10.57 15.90
CA PHE A 70 -24.46 11.47 16.03
C PHE A 70 -23.47 10.94 17.06
N TRP A 71 -22.19 11.15 16.80
CA TRP A 71 -21.10 10.85 17.72
C TRP A 71 -20.71 12.14 18.44
N CYS A 72 -20.51 12.05 19.75
CA CYS A 72 -20.13 13.19 20.57
C CYS A 72 -18.91 12.82 21.42
N LYS A 73 -17.98 13.78 21.59
CA LYS A 73 -16.96 13.68 22.62
C LYS A 73 -17.65 13.71 23.97
N ARG A 74 -17.27 12.81 24.87
CA ARG A 74 -17.72 12.89 26.26
C ARG A 74 -17.03 14.08 26.93
N LEU A 75 -17.81 15.01 27.47
CA LEU A 75 -17.26 16.07 28.32
C LEU A 75 -17.10 15.57 29.75
N GLU A 76 -16.18 16.20 30.48
CA GLU A 76 -15.96 15.91 31.88
C GLU A 76 -17.24 16.20 32.71
N GLY A 77 -17.62 15.28 33.60
CA GLY A 77 -18.85 15.39 34.39
C GLY A 77 -20.14 14.95 33.67
N GLU A 78 -20.13 14.70 32.36
CA GLU A 78 -21.31 14.18 31.67
C GLU A 78 -21.57 12.71 32.04
N ARG A 79 -22.81 12.44 32.48
CA ARG A 79 -23.32 11.06 32.54
C ARG A 79 -23.49 10.55 31.11
N PRO A 80 -22.95 9.37 30.79
CA PRO A 80 -23.09 8.82 29.45
C PRO A 80 -24.56 8.52 29.15
N VAL A 81 -25.15 9.28 28.22
CA VAL A 81 -26.52 9.05 27.74
C VAL A 81 -26.42 8.40 26.36
N GLY A 82 -26.06 7.11 26.32
CA GLY A 82 -25.81 6.36 25.08
C GLY A 82 -25.55 4.87 25.34
N LYS A 83 -25.64 4.03 24.31
CA LYS A 83 -25.58 2.56 24.44
C LYS A 83 -24.16 1.99 24.61
N ALA A 84 -23.11 2.72 24.20
CA ALA A 84 -21.72 2.29 24.35
C ALA A 84 -20.76 3.49 24.38
N ILE A 85 -19.74 3.40 25.24
CA ILE A 85 -18.57 4.30 25.26
C ILE A 85 -17.41 3.52 24.65
N SER A 86 -16.77 4.08 23.64
CA SER A 86 -15.56 3.50 23.03
C SER A 86 -14.43 4.53 23.00
N PRO A 87 -13.16 4.10 23.14
CA PRO A 87 -12.03 4.93 22.78
C PRO A 87 -12.12 5.38 21.33
N GLY A 88 -11.70 6.62 21.03
CA GLY A 88 -11.76 7.18 19.69
C GLY A 88 -11.07 6.32 18.63
N TRP A 89 -9.91 5.74 18.95
CA TRP A 89 -9.20 4.85 18.01
C TRP A 89 -10.03 3.61 17.65
N ALA A 90 -10.76 3.03 18.62
CA ALA A 90 -11.57 1.84 18.39
C ALA A 90 -12.78 2.17 17.51
N PHE A 91 -13.37 3.34 17.74
CA PHE A 91 -14.43 3.87 16.89
C PHE A 91 -13.94 4.10 15.46
N THR A 92 -12.83 4.83 15.28
CA THR A 92 -12.24 5.09 13.96
C THR A 92 -11.96 3.79 13.22
N ARG A 93 -11.35 2.81 13.88
CA ARG A 93 -11.06 1.50 13.27
C ARG A 93 -12.32 0.76 12.82
N ALA A 94 -13.41 0.85 13.57
CA ALA A 94 -14.68 0.19 13.24
C ALA A 94 -15.45 0.88 12.10
N GLN A 95 -15.31 2.20 11.95
CA GLN A 95 -16.06 3.00 10.97
C GLN A 95 -15.28 3.30 9.69
N ALA A 96 -13.95 3.40 9.76
CA ALA A 96 -13.11 3.62 8.60
C ALA A 96 -13.02 2.36 7.73
N GLU A 97 -13.11 2.53 6.42
CA GLU A 97 -12.92 1.44 5.48
C GLU A 97 -11.56 0.76 5.68
N PRO A 98 -11.49 -0.58 5.61
CA PRO A 98 -10.22 -1.29 5.70
C PRO A 98 -9.21 -0.74 4.69
N LEU A 99 -7.94 -0.69 5.09
CA LEU A 99 -6.80 -0.22 4.27
C LEU A 99 -6.77 1.29 3.97
N THR A 100 -7.66 2.09 4.56
CA THR A 100 -7.55 3.55 4.54
C THR A 100 -6.51 4.06 5.55
N LEU A 101 -6.01 5.28 5.35
CA LEU A 101 -5.06 5.91 6.27
C LEU A 101 -5.60 6.05 7.71
N PRO A 102 -6.86 6.47 7.96
CA PRO A 102 -7.41 6.55 9.31
C PRO A 102 -7.53 5.19 9.98
N HIS A 103 -7.93 4.16 9.23
CA HIS A 103 -8.03 2.79 9.75
C HIS A 103 -6.67 2.27 10.24
N GLU A 104 -5.63 2.43 9.41
CA GLU A 104 -4.28 1.99 9.76
C GLU A 104 -3.64 2.89 10.84
N ALA A 105 -3.92 4.20 10.84
CA ALA A 105 -3.49 5.11 11.88
C ALA A 105 -4.10 4.73 13.24
N ALA A 106 -5.38 4.37 13.27
CA ALA A 106 -6.07 3.93 14.48
C ALA A 106 -5.53 2.60 15.02
N ASP A 107 -5.17 1.66 14.13
CA ASP A 107 -4.51 0.41 14.52
C ASP A 107 -3.11 0.66 15.09
N LEU A 108 -2.32 1.52 14.45
CA LEU A 108 -1.00 1.91 14.95
C LEU A 108 -1.09 2.66 16.29
N TYR A 109 -2.14 3.46 16.48
CA TYR A 109 -2.41 4.18 17.73
C TYR A 109 -2.63 3.21 18.90
N LEU A 110 -3.37 2.11 18.67
CA LEU A 110 -3.51 1.04 19.66
C LEU A 110 -2.15 0.43 20.03
N LYS A 111 -1.27 0.19 19.05
CA LYS A 111 0.07 -0.35 19.30
C LYS A 111 0.94 0.58 20.14
N VAL A 112 0.83 1.89 19.94
CA VAL A 112 1.49 2.88 20.82
C VAL A 112 0.98 2.74 22.26
N ILE A 113 -0.33 2.63 22.47
CA ILE A 113 -0.93 2.45 23.81
C ILE A 113 -0.45 1.15 24.47
N GLU A 114 -0.34 0.06 23.72
CA GLU A 114 0.15 -1.23 24.22
C GLU A 114 1.60 -1.12 24.74
N VAL A 115 2.47 -0.36 24.05
CA VAL A 115 3.83 -0.08 24.51
C VAL A 115 3.83 0.81 25.74
N GLU A 116 3.07 1.92 25.73
CA GLU A 116 2.97 2.83 26.87
C GLU A 116 2.48 2.12 28.14
N ARG A 117 1.49 1.23 28.02
CA ARG A 117 0.98 0.42 29.13
C ARG A 117 2.03 -0.55 29.66
N ALA A 118 2.78 -1.20 28.78
CA ALA A 118 3.84 -2.12 29.18
C ALA A 118 4.98 -1.38 29.90
N LEU A 119 5.35 -0.18 29.42
CA LEU A 119 6.32 0.71 30.06
C LEU A 119 5.85 1.12 31.45
N ALA A 120 4.60 1.58 31.57
CA ALA A 120 4.01 1.99 32.86
C ALA A 120 3.94 0.84 33.88
N ALA A 121 3.75 -0.40 33.40
CA ALA A 121 3.73 -1.59 34.23
C ALA A 121 5.12 -2.16 34.56
N GLY A 122 6.20 -1.60 33.98
CA GLY A 122 7.56 -2.13 34.14
C GLY A 122 7.77 -3.52 33.51
N ASN A 123 6.88 -3.98 32.62
CA ASN A 123 6.95 -5.30 32.02
C ASN A 123 7.83 -5.28 30.76
N LEU A 124 9.12 -5.56 30.93
CA LEU A 124 10.12 -5.48 29.86
C LEU A 124 9.86 -6.45 28.70
N GLU A 125 9.31 -7.65 28.96
CA GLU A 125 8.96 -8.62 27.91
C GLU A 125 7.82 -8.10 27.02
N SER A 126 6.79 -7.51 27.65
CA SER A 126 5.70 -6.86 26.91
C SER A 126 6.19 -5.61 26.18
N VAL A 127 7.10 -4.84 26.76
CA VAL A 127 7.71 -3.69 26.08
C VAL A 127 8.43 -4.14 24.82
N PHE A 128 9.25 -5.19 24.89
CA PHE A 128 9.97 -5.73 23.73
C PHE A 128 9.00 -6.21 22.64
N SER A 129 8.07 -7.09 23.00
CA SER A 129 7.13 -7.69 22.03
C SER A 129 6.22 -6.63 21.38
N HIS A 130 5.66 -5.71 22.15
CA HIS A 130 4.83 -4.63 21.61
C HIS A 130 5.65 -3.65 20.76
N SER A 131 6.90 -3.36 21.13
CA SER A 131 7.77 -2.48 20.33
C SER A 131 8.12 -3.09 18.97
N LEU A 132 8.35 -4.41 18.92
CA LEU A 132 8.55 -5.12 17.65
C LEU A 132 7.31 -4.99 16.75
N LEU A 133 6.12 -5.25 17.31
CA LEU A 133 4.86 -5.12 16.57
C LEU A 133 4.61 -3.68 16.11
N LEU A 134 4.95 -2.70 16.95
CA LEU A 134 4.86 -1.27 16.60
C LEU A 134 5.78 -0.93 15.41
N GLY A 135 7.03 -1.41 15.42
CA GLY A 135 7.98 -1.18 14.33
C GLY A 135 7.51 -1.77 12.99
N LEU A 136 6.95 -2.99 13.01
CA LEU A 136 6.36 -3.63 11.84
C LEU A 136 5.14 -2.85 11.33
N ALA A 137 4.23 -2.48 12.22
CA ALA A 137 3.03 -1.74 11.88
C ALA A 137 3.36 -0.34 11.32
N HIS A 138 4.35 0.34 11.90
CA HIS A 138 4.79 1.65 11.43
C HIS A 138 5.46 1.59 10.05
N SER A 139 6.28 0.58 9.81
CA SER A 139 6.87 0.33 8.49
C SER A 139 5.80 0.13 7.41
N ARG A 140 4.80 -0.71 7.71
CA ARG A 140 3.64 -0.93 6.84
C ARG A 140 2.84 0.36 6.60
N PHE A 141 2.60 1.14 7.65
CA PHE A 141 1.89 2.41 7.57
C PHE A 141 2.62 3.39 6.63
N ASN A 142 3.94 3.55 6.80
CA ASN A 142 4.75 4.43 5.96
C ASN A 142 4.79 3.98 4.49
N ALA A 143 4.99 2.68 4.25
CA ALA A 143 4.96 2.12 2.91
C ALA A 143 3.62 2.41 2.21
N ARG A 144 2.50 2.21 2.90
CA ARG A 144 1.18 2.53 2.35
C ARG A 144 0.99 4.02 2.11
N ARG A 145 1.35 4.86 3.07
CA ARG A 145 1.20 6.32 2.92
C ARG A 145 1.95 6.85 1.70
N LEU A 146 3.14 6.33 1.43
CA LEU A 146 3.95 6.72 0.28
C LEU A 146 3.44 6.09 -1.02
N HIS A 147 3.11 4.80 -1.03
CA HIS A 147 2.88 4.05 -2.27
C HIS A 147 1.41 3.91 -2.68
N LEU A 148 0.44 4.11 -1.77
CA LEU A 148 -0.99 3.89 -2.07
C LEU A 148 -1.46 4.76 -3.25
N LYS A 149 -1.02 6.03 -3.33
CA LYS A 149 -1.35 6.91 -4.46
C LYS A 149 -0.82 6.37 -5.79
N HIS A 150 0.40 5.86 -5.80
CA HIS A 150 1.03 5.27 -6.98
C HIS A 150 0.34 3.98 -7.42
N VAL A 151 -0.01 3.12 -6.45
CA VAL A 151 -0.75 1.87 -6.70
C VAL A 151 -2.13 2.16 -7.27
N THR A 152 -2.88 3.11 -6.69
CA THR A 152 -4.22 3.49 -7.17
C THR A 152 -4.15 4.08 -8.59
N ARG A 153 -3.15 4.93 -8.88
CA ARG A 153 -2.90 5.43 -10.23
C ARG A 153 -2.56 4.30 -11.20
N GLY A 154 -1.68 3.39 -10.80
CA GLY A 154 -1.29 2.22 -11.61
C GLY A 154 -2.48 1.34 -11.95
N LYS A 155 -3.35 1.02 -10.98
CA LYS A 155 -4.59 0.26 -11.21
C LYS A 155 -5.54 0.97 -12.17
N LYS A 156 -5.73 2.29 -12.01
CA LYS A 156 -6.60 3.07 -12.91
C LYS A 156 -6.05 3.09 -14.35
N VAL A 157 -4.75 3.24 -14.52
CA VAL A 157 -4.08 3.21 -15.84
C VAL A 157 -4.21 1.82 -16.46
N ALA A 158 -3.91 0.75 -15.71
CA ALA A 158 -4.04 -0.62 -16.18
C ALA A 158 -5.49 -0.94 -16.62
N GLY A 159 -6.48 -0.55 -15.81
CA GLY A 159 -7.89 -0.67 -16.18
C GLY A 159 -8.25 0.14 -17.43
N GLY A 160 -7.75 1.37 -17.56
CA GLY A 160 -7.94 2.19 -18.75
C GLY A 160 -7.33 1.57 -20.01
N GLN A 161 -6.13 0.98 -19.91
CA GLN A 161 -5.47 0.28 -21.00
C GLN A 161 -6.25 -0.96 -21.43
N LEU A 162 -6.71 -1.79 -20.49
CA LEU A 162 -7.55 -2.95 -20.77
C LEU A 162 -8.85 -2.54 -21.48
N ASN A 163 -9.55 -1.53 -20.95
CA ASN A 163 -10.78 -1.03 -21.55
C ASN A 163 -10.57 -0.47 -22.95
N SER A 164 -9.44 0.21 -23.18
CA SER A 164 -9.08 0.75 -24.49
C SER A 164 -8.78 -0.37 -25.49
N ALA A 165 -8.02 -1.40 -25.07
CA ALA A 165 -7.77 -2.59 -25.88
C ALA A 165 -9.07 -3.33 -26.22
N HIS A 166 -9.99 -3.48 -25.26
CA HIS A 166 -11.31 -4.08 -25.51
C HIS A 166 -12.14 -3.28 -26.52
N LYS A 167 -12.22 -1.95 -26.38
CA LYS A 167 -12.94 -1.09 -27.33
C LYS A 167 -12.34 -1.16 -28.73
N THR A 168 -11.01 -1.13 -28.85
CA THR A 168 -10.32 -1.27 -30.13
C THR A 168 -10.60 -2.64 -30.74
N ASN A 169 -10.49 -3.72 -29.97
CA ASN A 169 -10.82 -5.06 -30.44
C ASN A 169 -12.26 -5.15 -30.92
N GLN A 170 -13.23 -4.61 -30.16
CA GLN A 170 -14.64 -4.57 -30.56
C GLN A 170 -14.85 -3.86 -31.90
N ARG A 171 -14.19 -2.72 -32.14
CA ARG A 171 -14.27 -2.00 -33.42
C ARG A 171 -13.74 -2.82 -34.60
N HIS A 172 -12.77 -3.69 -34.37
CA HIS A 172 -12.20 -4.54 -35.42
C HIS A 172 -12.93 -5.89 -35.61
N ILE A 173 -13.90 -6.26 -34.75
CA ILE A 173 -14.66 -7.51 -34.87
C ILE A 173 -15.34 -7.64 -36.24
N PRO A 174 -16.13 -6.66 -36.73
CA PRO A 174 -16.86 -6.84 -37.99
C PRO A 174 -15.92 -7.10 -39.18
N MET A 175 -14.82 -6.34 -39.27
CA MET A 175 -13.82 -6.49 -40.31
C MET A 175 -13.03 -7.81 -40.18
N ARG A 176 -12.79 -8.29 -38.95
CA ARG A 176 -12.17 -9.60 -38.72
C ARG A 176 -13.11 -10.74 -39.14
N THR A 177 -14.40 -10.64 -38.82
CA THR A 177 -15.40 -11.63 -39.23
C THR A 177 -15.53 -11.68 -40.75
N LEU A 178 -15.60 -10.53 -41.42
CA LEU A 178 -15.63 -10.42 -42.88
C LEU A 178 -14.40 -11.09 -43.51
N ARG A 179 -13.20 -10.80 -42.99
CA ARG A 179 -11.95 -11.43 -43.43
C ARG A 179 -11.97 -12.94 -43.27
N PHE A 180 -12.43 -13.45 -42.14
CA PHE A 180 -12.46 -14.90 -41.90
C PHE A 180 -13.47 -15.62 -42.77
N ALA A 181 -14.65 -15.02 -43.01
CA ALA A 181 -15.59 -15.54 -44.00
C ALA A 181 -14.96 -15.59 -45.40
N ARG A 182 -14.31 -14.49 -45.82
CA ARG A 182 -13.68 -14.40 -47.14
C ARG A 182 -12.48 -15.34 -47.30
N MET A 183 -11.65 -15.44 -46.27
CA MET A 183 -10.54 -16.40 -46.23
C MET A 183 -11.04 -17.85 -46.30
N ALA A 184 -12.13 -18.19 -45.63
CA ALA A 184 -12.71 -19.55 -45.68
C ALA A 184 -13.14 -19.95 -47.10
N GLU A 185 -13.62 -19.00 -47.91
CA GLU A 185 -13.99 -19.23 -49.31
C GLU A 185 -12.77 -19.40 -50.23
N LEU A 186 -11.71 -18.62 -49.99
CA LEU A 186 -10.55 -18.50 -50.88
C LEU A 186 -9.43 -19.50 -50.59
N VAL A 187 -9.22 -19.86 -49.31
CA VAL A 187 -8.13 -20.75 -48.88
C VAL A 187 -8.16 -22.11 -49.59
N PRO A 188 -9.31 -22.79 -49.78
CA PRO A 188 -9.34 -24.06 -50.50
C PRO A 188 -8.93 -23.97 -51.98
N LYS A 189 -9.02 -22.77 -52.58
CA LYS A 189 -8.77 -22.55 -54.03
C LYS A 189 -7.38 -21.99 -54.31
N LEU A 190 -6.86 -21.13 -53.44
CA LEU A 190 -5.67 -20.33 -53.69
C LEU A 190 -4.52 -20.59 -52.70
N GLY A 191 -4.80 -21.30 -51.60
CA GLY A 191 -3.90 -21.40 -50.45
C GLY A 191 -3.91 -20.16 -49.57
N VAL A 192 -3.44 -20.30 -48.33
CA VAL A 192 -3.56 -19.29 -47.26
C VAL A 192 -2.90 -17.95 -47.62
N GLU A 193 -1.73 -17.99 -48.26
CA GLU A 193 -0.97 -16.77 -48.57
C GLU A 193 -1.61 -15.95 -49.67
N ASN A 194 -2.03 -16.59 -50.77
CA ASN A 194 -2.67 -15.89 -51.88
C ASN A 194 -4.08 -15.43 -51.51
N ALA A 195 -4.81 -16.19 -50.69
CA ALA A 195 -6.09 -15.77 -50.13
C ALA A 195 -5.96 -14.50 -49.27
N ALA A 196 -4.90 -14.40 -48.46
CA ALA A 196 -4.64 -13.22 -47.64
C ALA A 196 -4.27 -11.98 -48.47
N ARG A 197 -3.49 -12.14 -49.55
CA ARG A 197 -3.19 -11.07 -50.50
C ARG A 197 -4.43 -10.61 -51.27
N GLN A 198 -5.33 -11.54 -51.62
CA GLN A 198 -6.60 -11.20 -52.24
C GLN A 198 -7.50 -10.38 -51.29
N CYS A 199 -7.55 -10.75 -50.00
CA CYS A 199 -8.29 -9.97 -49.01
C CYS A 199 -7.69 -8.56 -48.80
N GLU A 200 -6.37 -8.40 -48.92
CA GLU A 200 -5.71 -7.09 -48.90
C GLU A 200 -6.08 -6.25 -50.13
N ALA A 201 -6.08 -6.84 -51.33
CA ALA A 201 -6.53 -6.19 -52.55
C ALA A 201 -8.00 -5.74 -52.48
N GLU A 202 -8.84 -6.49 -51.75
CA GLU A 202 -10.23 -6.14 -51.44
C GLU A 202 -10.36 -5.10 -50.30
N GLY A 203 -9.25 -4.54 -49.81
CA GLY A 203 -9.22 -3.45 -48.84
C GLY A 203 -9.39 -3.89 -47.38
N MET A 204 -9.23 -5.18 -47.06
CA MET A 204 -9.49 -5.71 -45.72
C MET A 204 -8.28 -5.62 -44.76
N GLY A 205 -7.25 -4.86 -45.14
CA GLY A 205 -6.03 -4.63 -44.37
C GLY A 205 -4.85 -5.50 -44.81
N GLY A 206 -3.71 -5.33 -44.13
CA GLY A 206 -2.43 -5.90 -44.57
C GLY A 206 -2.37 -7.44 -44.58
N TRP A 207 -1.96 -8.04 -45.69
CA TRP A 207 -2.02 -9.49 -45.92
C TRP A 207 -1.26 -10.33 -44.88
N GLN A 208 -0.11 -9.83 -44.40
CA GLN A 208 0.70 -10.48 -43.37
C GLN A 208 -0.05 -10.60 -42.03
N GLY A 209 -0.82 -9.57 -41.68
CA GLY A 209 -1.65 -9.55 -40.48
C GLY A 209 -2.84 -10.49 -40.60
N ILE A 210 -3.45 -10.57 -41.79
CA ILE A 210 -4.57 -11.47 -42.08
C ILE A 210 -4.13 -12.94 -41.99
N LYS A 211 -3.01 -13.29 -42.62
CA LYS A 211 -2.40 -14.64 -42.55
C LYS A 211 -2.17 -15.07 -41.09
N LYS A 212 -1.48 -14.23 -40.31
CA LYS A 212 -1.20 -14.51 -38.89
C LYS A 212 -2.46 -14.64 -38.03
N GLN A 213 -3.53 -13.91 -38.35
CA GLN A 213 -4.82 -14.03 -37.66
C GLN A 213 -5.56 -15.31 -38.02
N TRP A 214 -5.48 -15.74 -39.28
CA TRP A 214 -6.06 -16.99 -39.78
C TRP A 214 -5.36 -18.22 -39.19
N ASP A 215 -4.03 -18.22 -39.17
CA ASP A 215 -3.21 -19.31 -38.62
C ASP A 215 -3.41 -19.51 -37.10
N ARG A 216 -3.93 -18.51 -36.38
CA ARG A 216 -4.31 -18.59 -34.96
C ARG A 216 -5.77 -18.97 -34.74
N PHE A 217 -6.59 -18.89 -35.78
CA PHE A 217 -8.03 -19.17 -35.73
C PHE A 217 -8.33 -20.63 -36.11
N LYS A 218 -7.53 -21.19 -37.03
CA LYS A 218 -7.45 -22.63 -37.32
C LYS A 218 -6.59 -23.35 -36.29
#